data_AF-A0A945ZKC4-F1
#
_entry.id   AF-A0A945ZKC4-F1
#
_cell.length_a   1.000
_cell.length_b   1.000
_cell.length_c   1.000
_cell.angle_alpha   90.00
_cell.angle_beta   90.00
_cell.angle_gamma   90.00
#
_symmetry.space_group_name_H-M   'P 1'
#
loop_
_entity.id
_entity.type
_entity.pdbx_description
1 polymer ?
#
loop_
_entity_poly.entity_id
_entity_poly.type
_entity_poly.pdbx_seq_one_letter_code
_entity_poly.pdbx_strand_id
1 'polypeptide(L)'
;MQNFSTVSAGASFEYFSLLRGYSEYRIAGIFSRKCQQYFEAFSSCNRNFHFDKSKNLQDTKWCQNCEKCAFVFLLLSNFVDYEELVNIFGADLFKNTDLFEVFKQLVGLQDHKPFECVGTLEESKLALLQASKMGLLQGSLLEDLGLELSKESAIDVSELEVDAFRTNIPEELESKINFDL
;
A
#
# COMPACT_ATOMS: atom_id res chain seq x y z
N MET A 1 -29.52 20.46 7.41
CA MET A 1 -28.46 21.50 7.36
C MET A 1 -27.25 20.86 6.71
N GLN A 2 -26.71 21.26 5.57
CA GLN A 2 -26.99 22.34 4.63
C GLN A 2 -26.84 21.76 3.21
N ASN A 3 -27.68 22.23 2.30
CA ASN A 3 -27.64 21.95 0.87
C ASN A 3 -26.30 22.45 0.29
N PHE A 4 -25.56 21.57 -0.40
CA PHE A 4 -24.45 22.00 -1.22
C PHE A 4 -24.96 22.72 -2.47
N SER A 5 -24.35 23.86 -2.71
CA SER A 5 -24.70 24.92 -3.64
C SER A 5 -24.98 24.45 -5.06
N THR A 6 -26.08 24.93 -5.64
CA THR A 6 -26.36 24.89 -7.07
C THR A 6 -25.25 25.63 -7.82
N VAL A 7 -24.35 24.89 -8.46
CA VAL A 7 -23.49 25.43 -9.51
C VAL A 7 -24.26 25.31 -10.82
N SER A 8 -24.85 26.41 -11.28
CA SER A 8 -25.46 26.49 -12.61
C SER A 8 -24.37 26.84 -13.63
N ALA A 9 -23.80 25.81 -14.26
CA ALA A 9 -23.13 25.93 -15.55
C ALA A 9 -23.75 24.85 -16.46
N GLY A 10 -24.20 25.22 -17.67
CA GLY A 10 -24.96 24.34 -18.57
C GLY A 10 -24.19 23.18 -19.20
N ALA A 11 -23.27 22.55 -18.47
CA ALA A 11 -22.58 21.34 -18.88
C ALA A 11 -22.70 20.29 -17.77
N SER A 12 -23.22 19.11 -18.11
CA SER A 12 -23.14 17.92 -17.25
C SER A 12 -21.70 17.41 -17.27
N PHE A 13 -21.11 17.23 -16.09
CA PHE A 13 -19.80 16.61 -15.94
C PHE A 13 -19.97 15.23 -15.31
N GLU A 14 -19.36 14.23 -15.93
CA GLU A 14 -19.27 12.88 -15.38
C GLU A 14 -17.91 12.70 -14.70
N TYR A 15 -17.91 12.14 -13.50
CA TYR A 15 -16.70 11.87 -12.71
C TYR A 15 -16.64 10.38 -12.38
N PHE A 16 -15.47 9.79 -12.61
CA PHE A 16 -15.19 8.40 -12.28
C PHE A 16 -13.79 8.25 -11.68
N SER A 17 -13.54 7.13 -11.01
CA SER A 17 -12.23 6.76 -10.51
C SER A 17 -11.95 5.30 -10.87
N LEU A 18 -10.82 5.08 -11.53
CA LEU A 18 -10.36 3.74 -11.91
C LEU A 18 -9.98 2.89 -10.70
N LEU A 19 -9.46 3.53 -9.65
CA LEU A 19 -8.82 2.84 -8.53
C LEU A 19 -9.72 2.75 -7.30
N ARG A 20 -10.75 3.60 -7.17
CA ARG A 20 -11.61 3.65 -5.98
C ARG A 20 -12.34 2.33 -5.70
N GLY A 21 -12.58 1.52 -6.72
CA GLY A 21 -13.20 0.20 -6.55
C GLY A 21 -12.23 -0.89 -6.07
N TYR A 22 -10.95 -0.56 -5.87
CA TYR A 22 -9.92 -1.53 -5.49
C TYR A 22 -9.29 -1.19 -4.15
N SER A 23 -8.95 -2.24 -3.41
CA SER A 23 -8.09 -2.17 -2.23
C SER A 23 -6.66 -1.74 -2.61
N GLU A 24 -5.93 -1.13 -1.68
CA GLU A 24 -4.52 -0.76 -1.86
C GLU A 24 -3.67 -2.01 -2.13
N TYR A 25 -3.99 -3.14 -1.50
CA TYR A 25 -3.35 -4.44 -1.77
C TYR A 25 -3.52 -4.86 -3.24
N ARG A 26 -4.73 -4.73 -3.79
CA ARG A 26 -5.01 -5.02 -5.21
C ARG A 26 -4.32 -4.03 -6.13
N ILE A 27 -4.33 -2.74 -5.80
CA ILE A 27 -3.62 -1.70 -6.56
C ILE A 27 -2.12 -1.99 -6.61
N ALA A 28 -1.51 -2.39 -5.49
CA ALA A 28 -0.10 -2.79 -5.43
C ALA A 28 0.19 -3.98 -6.36
N GLY A 29 -0.70 -4.98 -6.41
CA GLY A 29 -0.58 -6.10 -7.35
C GLY A 29 -0.65 -5.68 -8.82
N ILE A 30 -1.63 -4.83 -9.18
CA ILE A 30 -1.78 -4.28 -10.53
C ILE A 30 -0.52 -3.48 -10.92
N PHE A 31 -0.07 -2.58 -10.04
CA PHE A 31 1.11 -1.75 -10.24
C PHE A 31 2.35 -2.62 -10.49
N SER A 32 2.57 -3.64 -9.66
CA SER A 32 3.74 -4.52 -9.76
C SER A 32 3.80 -5.29 -11.09
N ARG A 33 2.66 -5.61 -11.70
CA ARG A 33 2.59 -6.37 -12.96
C ARG A 33 2.54 -5.50 -14.21
N LYS A 34 1.89 -4.33 -14.15
CA LYS A 34 1.61 -3.50 -15.34
C LYS A 34 2.47 -2.24 -15.44
N CYS A 35 3.17 -1.87 -14.37
CA CYS A 35 3.82 -0.56 -14.23
C CYS A 35 5.30 -0.66 -13.83
N GLN A 36 5.98 -1.78 -14.13
CA GLN A 36 7.39 -2.01 -13.78
C GLN A 36 8.32 -0.90 -14.31
N GLN A 37 8.01 -0.33 -15.48
CA GLN A 37 8.74 0.81 -16.05
C GLN A 37 8.76 2.07 -15.18
N TYR A 38 7.93 2.13 -14.13
CA TYR A 38 7.86 3.26 -13.22
C TYR A 38 8.52 2.99 -11.86
N PHE A 39 9.13 1.82 -11.65
CA PHE A 39 9.78 1.47 -10.37
C PHE A 39 10.86 2.47 -9.96
N GLU A 40 11.55 3.07 -10.93
CA GLU A 40 12.55 4.11 -10.66
C GLU A 40 11.95 5.50 -10.43
N ALA A 41 10.67 5.75 -10.72
CA ALA A 41 10.08 7.10 -10.72
C ALA A 41 9.06 7.35 -9.61
N PHE A 42 8.49 6.30 -9.01
CA PHE A 42 7.40 6.43 -8.04
C PHE A 42 7.90 6.63 -6.60
N SER A 43 7.08 7.30 -5.78
CA SER A 43 7.19 7.29 -4.32
C SER A 43 5.92 7.84 -3.68
N SER A 44 5.53 7.22 -2.57
CA SER A 44 4.47 7.70 -1.67
C SER A 44 5.02 8.07 -0.28
N CYS A 45 6.34 8.22 -0.16
CA CYS A 45 6.98 8.50 1.12
C CYS A 45 6.53 9.85 1.68
N ASN A 46 6.08 9.87 2.95
CA ASN A 46 5.67 11.07 3.68
C ASN A 46 6.77 12.14 3.76
N ARG A 47 8.03 11.75 3.52
CA ARG A 47 9.20 12.63 3.62
C ARG A 47 9.88 12.97 2.29
N ASN A 48 9.33 12.50 1.16
CA ASN A 48 9.93 12.68 -0.17
C ASN A 48 10.05 14.17 -0.58
N PHE A 49 9.28 15.06 0.04
CA PHE A 49 9.25 16.50 -0.29
C PHE A 49 9.77 17.41 0.84
N HIS A 50 10.37 16.85 1.90
CA HIS A 50 10.98 17.68 2.93
C HIS A 50 12.33 18.22 2.43
N PHE A 51 12.39 19.54 2.28
CA PHE A 51 13.64 20.30 2.04
C PHE A 51 14.50 20.36 3.31
N ASP A 52 14.83 19.21 3.91
CA ASP A 52 15.80 19.18 4.99
C ASP A 52 17.21 19.20 4.39
N LYS A 53 17.88 20.36 4.47
CA LYS A 53 19.26 20.55 4.00
C LYS A 53 20.30 19.77 4.81
N SER A 54 19.91 19.20 5.96
CA SER A 54 20.83 18.51 6.88
C SER A 54 20.99 17.01 6.60
N LYS A 55 20.12 16.43 5.77
CA LYS A 55 20.24 15.04 5.31
C LYS A 55 20.26 15.03 3.80
N ASN A 56 21.14 14.22 3.21
CA ASN A 56 21.12 13.90 1.77
C ASN A 56 19.90 13.01 1.41
N LEU A 57 18.72 13.29 1.98
CA LEU A 57 17.45 12.69 1.58
C LEU A 57 17.03 13.17 0.18
N GLN A 58 17.65 14.24 -0.33
CA GLN A 58 17.42 14.75 -1.68
C GLN A 58 17.75 13.70 -2.76
N ASP A 59 18.61 12.72 -2.46
CA ASP A 59 19.02 11.69 -3.41
C ASP A 59 18.17 10.40 -3.32
N THR A 60 17.30 10.27 -2.30
CA THR A 60 16.53 9.03 -2.06
C THR A 60 15.02 9.30 -2.02
N LYS A 61 14.26 8.65 -2.92
CA LYS A 61 12.79 8.82 -2.99
C LYS A 61 12.05 8.25 -1.78
N TRP A 62 12.69 7.36 -1.03
CA TRP A 62 12.16 6.67 0.14
C TRP A 62 13.03 6.96 1.35
N CYS A 63 12.45 7.48 2.42
CA CYS A 63 13.19 7.80 3.65
C CYS A 63 13.48 6.57 4.53
N GLN A 64 12.92 5.40 4.18
CA GLN A 64 13.14 4.11 4.84
C GLN A 64 12.72 4.06 6.32
N ASN A 65 12.01 5.08 6.82
CA ASN A 65 11.72 5.22 8.25
C ASN A 65 10.33 5.77 8.58
N CYS A 66 9.45 5.93 7.58
CA CYS A 66 8.06 6.35 7.83
C CYS A 66 7.07 5.22 7.60
N GLU A 67 5.90 5.35 8.21
CA GLU A 67 4.74 4.49 8.07
C GLU A 67 4.33 4.26 6.63
N LYS A 68 4.48 5.25 5.73
CA LYS A 68 4.23 5.05 4.30
C LYS A 68 5.30 4.22 3.60
N CYS A 69 6.56 4.31 4.02
CA CYS A 69 7.60 3.40 3.51
C CYS A 69 7.30 1.96 3.95
N ALA A 70 7.04 1.76 5.25
CA ALA A 70 6.73 0.44 5.80
C ALA A 70 5.48 -0.19 5.13
N PHE A 71 4.40 0.58 5.01
CA PHE A 71 3.15 0.11 4.40
C PHE A 71 3.33 -0.27 2.92
N VAL A 72 3.92 0.61 2.10
CA VAL A 72 4.08 0.31 0.67
C VAL A 72 5.08 -0.83 0.44
N PHE A 73 6.17 -0.90 1.23
CA PHE A 73 7.11 -2.02 1.17
C PHE A 73 6.41 -3.35 1.47
N LEU A 74 5.57 -3.38 2.52
CA LEU A 74 4.79 -4.56 2.90
C LEU A 74 3.81 -5.00 1.81
N LEU A 75 3.10 -4.06 1.17
CA LEU A 75 2.20 -4.43 0.08
C LEU A 75 2.98 -4.94 -1.14
N LEU A 76 4.03 -4.25 -1.56
CA LEU A 76 4.81 -4.62 -2.74
C LEU A 76 5.61 -5.91 -2.56
N SER A 77 6.02 -6.27 -1.33
CA SER A 77 6.74 -7.54 -1.06
C SER A 77 5.95 -8.78 -1.45
N ASN A 78 4.64 -8.66 -1.64
CA ASN A 78 3.77 -9.76 -2.05
C ASN A 78 3.75 -9.98 -3.56
N PHE A 79 4.30 -9.05 -4.35
CA PHE A 79 4.14 -9.03 -5.80
C PHE A 79 5.42 -8.71 -6.58
N VAL A 80 6.41 -8.09 -5.93
CA VAL A 80 7.71 -7.74 -6.50
C VAL A 80 8.76 -8.71 -5.97
N ASP A 81 9.71 -9.09 -6.82
CA ASP A 81 10.88 -9.86 -6.40
C ASP A 81 11.60 -9.17 -5.23
N TYR A 82 12.08 -9.94 -4.26
CA TYR A 82 12.59 -9.38 -3.01
C TYR A 82 13.87 -8.55 -3.22
N GLU A 83 14.77 -8.94 -4.14
CA GLU A 83 15.97 -8.15 -4.44
C GLU A 83 15.58 -6.84 -5.11
N GLU A 84 14.66 -6.88 -6.06
CA GLU A 84 14.15 -5.67 -6.74
C GLU A 84 13.42 -4.74 -5.76
N LEU A 85 12.63 -5.29 -4.83
CA LEU A 85 11.98 -4.52 -3.77
C LEU A 85 13.01 -3.78 -2.92
N VAL A 86 14.08 -4.45 -2.49
CA VAL A 86 15.16 -3.82 -1.73
C VAL A 86 15.84 -2.72 -2.56
N ASN A 87 16.04 -2.93 -3.86
CA ASN A 87 16.60 -1.92 -4.76
C ASN A 87 15.70 -0.68 -4.88
N ILE A 88 14.38 -0.86 -5.05
CA ILE A 88 13.41 0.23 -5.16
C ILE A 88 13.46 1.15 -3.92
N PHE A 89 13.52 0.56 -2.72
CA PHE A 89 13.51 1.31 -1.46
C PHE A 89 14.91 1.73 -1.00
N GLY A 90 15.96 1.11 -1.54
CA GLY A 90 17.36 1.30 -1.16
C GLY A 90 17.75 0.62 0.17
N ALA A 91 16.84 -0.14 0.79
CA ALA A 91 17.07 -0.88 2.01
C ALA A 91 16.00 -1.95 2.23
N ASP A 92 16.36 -2.99 2.98
CA ASP A 92 15.44 -4.01 3.47
C ASP A 92 14.71 -3.49 4.72
N LEU A 93 13.44 -3.10 4.54
CA LEU A 93 12.67 -2.50 5.62
C LEU A 93 12.16 -3.52 6.64
N PHE A 94 12.09 -4.81 6.30
CA PHE A 94 11.77 -5.85 7.28
C PHE A 94 12.89 -6.01 8.31
N LYS A 95 14.14 -5.77 7.91
CA LYS A 95 15.30 -5.79 8.83
C LYS A 95 15.52 -4.47 9.58
N ASN A 96 14.75 -3.42 9.29
CA ASN A 96 14.87 -2.16 10.02
C ASN A 96 14.16 -2.24 11.38
N THR A 97 14.94 -2.31 12.46
CA THR A 97 14.42 -2.39 13.84
C THR A 97 13.60 -1.16 14.25
N ASP A 98 13.89 0.02 13.68
CA ASP A 98 13.16 1.25 14.00
C ASP A 98 11.72 1.22 13.44
N LEU A 99 11.46 0.37 12.45
CA LEU A 99 10.14 0.17 11.86
C LEU A 99 9.33 -0.95 12.53
N PHE A 100 9.90 -1.69 13.48
CA PHE A 100 9.20 -2.83 14.09
C PHE A 100 7.86 -2.44 14.73
N GLU A 101 7.86 -1.37 15.54
CA GLU A 101 6.62 -0.86 16.15
C GLU A 101 5.64 -0.29 15.11
N VAL A 102 6.15 0.23 13.99
CA VAL A 102 5.31 0.69 12.88
C VAL A 102 4.58 -0.49 12.24
N PHE A 103 5.27 -1.61 11.98
CA PHE A 103 4.63 -2.80 11.44
C PHE A 103 3.56 -3.35 12.39
N LYS A 104 3.82 -3.37 13.70
CA LYS A 104 2.81 -3.75 14.72
C LYS A 104 1.57 -2.85 14.68
N GLN A 105 1.75 -1.55 14.52
CA GLN A 105 0.64 -0.61 14.35
C GLN A 105 -0.14 -0.85 13.05
N LEU A 106 0.55 -1.13 11.94
CA LEU A 106 -0.09 -1.43 10.66
C LEU A 106 -0.99 -2.67 10.74
N VAL A 107 -0.59 -3.69 11.50
CA VAL A 107 -1.41 -4.91 11.70
C VAL A 107 -2.35 -4.83 12.91
N GLY A 108 -2.47 -3.68 13.58
CA GLY A 108 -3.45 -3.46 14.64
C GLY A 108 -3.11 -4.12 15.99
N LEU A 109 -1.83 -4.41 16.26
CA LEU A 109 -1.36 -4.91 17.56
C LEU A 109 -0.90 -3.79 18.51
N GLN A 110 -1.31 -2.55 18.23
CA GLN A 110 -1.10 -1.37 19.05
C GLN A 110 -2.39 -0.56 19.07
N ASP A 111 -2.61 0.21 20.14
CA ASP A 111 -3.87 0.92 20.40
C ASP A 111 -4.22 1.97 19.33
N HIS A 112 -3.28 2.37 18.47
CA HIS A 112 -3.47 3.40 17.46
C HIS A 112 -2.83 3.02 16.11
N LYS A 113 -3.63 3.09 15.04
CA LYS A 113 -3.17 2.99 13.65
C LYS A 113 -2.40 4.27 13.26
N PRO A 114 -1.38 4.21 12.37
CA PRO A 114 -0.74 5.42 11.88
C PRO A 114 -1.75 6.32 11.14
N PHE A 115 -1.89 7.58 11.57
CA PHE A 115 -2.90 8.52 11.07
C PHE A 115 -2.81 8.78 9.56
N GLU A 116 -1.60 8.72 9.00
CA GLU A 116 -1.32 9.02 7.59
C GLU A 116 -1.53 7.80 6.66
N CYS A 117 -1.89 6.62 7.19
CA CYS A 117 -2.04 5.41 6.38
C CYS A 117 -3.48 5.21 5.89
N VAL A 118 -3.67 5.30 4.57
CA VAL A 118 -4.96 5.06 3.89
C VAL A 118 -5.37 3.59 3.81
N GLY A 119 -4.44 2.63 3.89
CA GLY A 119 -4.77 1.20 3.81
C GLY A 119 -5.32 0.65 5.12
N THR A 120 -6.05 -0.46 5.10
CA THR A 120 -6.72 -1.03 6.27
C THR A 120 -5.81 -1.93 7.11
N LEU A 121 -6.28 -2.29 8.31
CA LEU A 121 -5.57 -3.24 9.17
C LEU A 121 -5.57 -4.63 8.56
N GLU A 122 -6.69 -5.00 7.94
CA GLU A 122 -6.92 -6.26 7.26
C GLU A 122 -5.98 -6.44 6.06
N GLU A 123 -5.79 -5.39 5.25
CA GLU A 123 -4.82 -5.39 4.14
C GLU A 123 -3.38 -5.60 4.64
N SER A 124 -3.01 -4.90 5.72
CA SER A 124 -1.67 -4.99 6.30
C SER A 124 -1.44 -6.37 6.94
N LYS A 125 -2.43 -6.90 7.67
CA LYS A 125 -2.37 -8.26 8.23
C LYS A 125 -2.26 -9.31 7.13
N LEU A 126 -3.05 -9.20 6.07
CA LEU A 126 -2.97 -10.09 4.91
C LEU A 126 -1.57 -10.08 4.31
N ALA A 127 -1.07 -8.88 3.99
CA ALA A 127 0.24 -8.71 3.37
C ALA A 127 1.38 -9.26 4.23
N LEU A 128 1.31 -9.09 5.55
CA LEU A 128 2.32 -9.63 6.47
C LEU A 128 2.24 -11.16 6.59
N LEU A 129 1.03 -11.72 6.64
CA LEU A 129 0.85 -13.18 6.64
C LEU A 129 1.39 -13.83 5.37
N GLN A 130 1.18 -13.21 4.22
CA GLN A 130 1.67 -13.71 2.94
C GLN A 130 3.20 -13.58 2.85
N ALA A 131 3.77 -12.44 3.26
CA ALA A 131 5.22 -12.28 3.36
C ALA A 131 5.87 -13.32 4.30
N SER A 132 5.20 -13.65 5.42
CA SER A 132 5.60 -14.73 6.33
C SER A 132 5.60 -16.10 5.65
N LYS A 133 4.51 -16.47 4.96
CA LYS A 133 4.40 -17.73 4.20
C LYS A 133 5.45 -17.87 3.11
N MET A 134 5.83 -16.75 2.48
CA MET A 134 6.88 -16.69 1.47
C MET A 134 8.31 -16.75 2.07
N GLY A 135 8.45 -16.74 3.40
CA GLY A 135 9.74 -16.76 4.09
C GLY A 135 10.48 -15.41 4.08
N LEU A 136 9.85 -14.32 3.66
CA LEU A 136 10.50 -13.01 3.51
C LEU A 136 10.85 -12.35 4.85
N LEU A 137 10.21 -12.78 5.94
CA LEU A 137 10.43 -12.23 7.27
C LEU A 137 11.57 -12.90 8.02
N GLN A 138 12.18 -13.95 7.46
CA GLN A 138 13.19 -14.76 8.15
C GLN A 138 14.39 -13.93 8.59
N GLY A 139 14.78 -14.07 9.86
CA GLY A 139 15.90 -13.34 10.45
C GLY A 139 15.60 -11.87 10.75
N SER A 140 14.33 -11.47 10.74
CA SER A 140 13.88 -10.15 11.17
C SER A 140 13.07 -10.23 12.48
N LEU A 141 12.84 -9.08 13.12
CA LEU A 141 11.94 -9.01 14.29
C LEU A 141 10.48 -9.34 13.92
N LEU A 142 10.12 -9.32 12.63
CA LEU A 142 8.77 -9.59 12.15
C LEU A 142 8.48 -11.09 11.99
N GLU A 143 9.48 -11.97 12.08
CA GLU A 143 9.29 -13.41 11.92
C GLU A 143 8.30 -13.96 12.95
N ASP A 144 8.53 -13.66 14.23
CA ASP A 144 7.63 -14.06 15.32
C ASP A 144 6.23 -13.44 15.18
N LEU A 145 6.17 -12.19 14.73
CA LEU A 145 4.91 -11.48 14.48
C LEU A 145 4.09 -12.16 13.38
N GLY A 146 4.73 -12.54 12.27
CA GLY A 146 4.07 -13.28 11.19
C GLY A 146 3.54 -14.64 11.66
N LEU A 147 4.28 -15.33 12.53
CA LEU A 147 3.85 -16.60 13.13
C LEU A 147 2.69 -16.41 14.12
N GLU A 148 2.69 -15.35 14.90
CA GLU A 148 1.59 -15.01 15.81
C GLU A 148 0.28 -14.77 15.05
N LEU A 149 0.32 -13.90 14.03
CA LEU A 149 -0.86 -13.61 13.20
C LEU A 149 -1.39 -14.87 12.50
N SER A 150 -0.53 -15.82 12.13
CA SER A 150 -0.95 -17.05 11.45
C SER A 150 -1.82 -17.98 12.32
N LYS A 151 -1.78 -17.77 13.65
CA LYS A 151 -2.59 -18.51 14.62
C LYS A 151 -3.96 -17.85 14.83
N GLU A 152 -4.09 -16.56 14.54
CA GLU A 152 -5.38 -15.89 14.49
C GLU A 152 -6.17 -16.44 13.28
N SER A 153 -7.47 -16.70 13.46
CA SER A 153 -8.34 -17.31 12.45
C SER A 153 -8.18 -16.68 11.06
N ALA A 154 -8.27 -17.51 10.02
CA ALA A 154 -7.98 -17.15 8.63
C ALA A 154 -8.61 -15.81 8.22
N ILE A 155 -7.77 -14.87 7.80
CA ILE A 155 -8.22 -13.65 7.13
C ILE A 155 -8.88 -14.07 5.82
N ASP A 156 -10.16 -13.77 5.67
CA ASP A 156 -10.87 -14.02 4.42
C ASP A 156 -10.38 -13.02 3.35
N VAL A 157 -9.48 -13.50 2.51
CA VAL A 157 -8.89 -12.72 1.41
C VAL A 157 -9.96 -12.31 0.39
N SER A 158 -11.07 -13.04 0.30
CA SER A 158 -12.14 -12.74 -0.65
C SER A 158 -12.92 -11.48 -0.28
N GLU A 159 -12.98 -11.11 1.00
CA GLU A 159 -13.54 -9.83 1.47
C GLU A 159 -12.64 -8.62 1.19
N LEU A 160 -11.38 -8.82 0.80
CA LEU A 160 -10.45 -7.76 0.39
C LEU A 160 -10.42 -7.55 -1.13
N GLU A 161 -11.00 -8.51 -1.87
CA GLU A 161 -11.20 -8.45 -3.33
C GLU A 161 -12.53 -7.81 -3.72
N VAL A 162 -13.44 -7.68 -2.75
CA VAL A 162 -14.82 -7.22 -2.91
C VAL A 162 -15.02 -6.14 -1.84
N ASP A 163 -15.35 -4.87 -2.12
CA ASP A 163 -16.66 -4.49 -2.62
C ASP A 163 -16.82 -2.95 -2.77
N ALA A 164 -17.95 -2.56 -3.37
CA ALA A 164 -18.79 -1.43 -2.95
C ALA A 164 -18.58 0.00 -3.48
N PHE A 165 -17.97 0.20 -4.65
CA PHE A 165 -18.36 1.35 -5.47
C PHE A 165 -18.72 0.90 -6.87
N ARG A 166 -19.97 1.16 -7.30
CA ARG A 166 -20.29 1.26 -8.73
C ARG A 166 -19.37 2.34 -9.28
N THR A 167 -18.27 1.91 -9.90
CA THR A 167 -17.41 2.82 -10.62
C THR A 167 -18.25 3.33 -11.78
N ASN A 168 -18.50 4.64 -11.85
CA ASN A 168 -19.11 5.25 -13.03
C ASN A 168 -18.11 5.26 -14.21
N ILE A 169 -17.30 4.21 -14.37
CA ILE A 169 -16.37 4.10 -15.48
C ILE A 169 -17.23 4.04 -16.75
N PRO A 170 -17.02 4.96 -17.70
CA PRO A 170 -17.73 4.92 -18.97
C PRO A 170 -17.44 3.59 -19.71
N GLU A 171 -18.45 2.99 -20.34
CA GLU A 171 -18.33 1.72 -21.08
C GLU A 171 -17.17 1.74 -22.11
N GLU A 172 -16.92 2.90 -22.72
CA GLU A 172 -15.81 3.12 -23.67
C GLU A 172 -14.42 2.90 -23.06
N LEU A 173 -14.29 3.07 -21.74
CA LEU A 173 -13.06 2.85 -20.99
C LEU A 173 -13.01 1.45 -20.40
N GLU A 174 -14.13 0.84 -20.02
CA GLU A 174 -14.16 -0.52 -19.46
C GLU A 174 -13.45 -1.53 -20.37
N SER A 175 -13.70 -1.46 -21.69
CA SER A 175 -13.03 -2.32 -22.68
C SER A 175 -11.51 -2.15 -22.78
N LYS A 176 -10.97 -1.02 -22.29
CA LYS A 176 -9.54 -0.70 -22.28
C LYS A 176 -8.88 -0.98 -20.94
N ILE A 177 -9.68 -1.24 -19.91
CA ILE A 177 -9.24 -1.45 -18.54
C ILE A 177 -9.32 -2.94 -18.24
N ASN A 178 -8.21 -3.65 -18.42
CA ASN A 178 -8.08 -5.03 -17.94
C ASN A 178 -7.18 -5.04 -16.69
N PHE A 179 -7.83 -5.09 -15.53
CA PHE A 179 -7.20 -5.22 -14.21
C PHE A 179 -7.37 -6.63 -13.62
N ASP A 180 -7.54 -7.65 -14.48
CA ASP A 180 -7.50 -9.04 -14.04
C ASP A 180 -6.11 -9.31 -13.44
N LEU A 181 -6.13 -9.82 -12.20
CA LEU A 181 -4.94 -10.12 -11.44
C LEU A 181 -4.29 -11.41 -11.94
#